data_AF-A0A7W1AJU0-F1
#
_entry.id   AF-A0A7W1AJU0-F1
#
_cell.length_a   1.000
_cell.length_b   1.000
_cell.length_c   1.000
_cell.angle_alpha   90.00
_cell.angle_beta   90.00
_cell.angle_gamma   90.00
#
_symmetry.space_group_name_H-M   'P 1'
#
loop_
_entity.id
_entity.type
_entity.pdbx_description
1 polymer ?
#
loop_
_entity_poly.entity_id
_entity_poly.type
_entity_poly.pdbx_seq_one_letter_code
_entity_poly.pdbx_strand_id
1 'polypeptide(L)'
;MPNYSKLHDLISHRVNIEYDTGARITGYLASCQPSSGPVEFAVLSDARLIDSKGRVLREAAELTVCPNVLTSISLEEGPSGRDLR
;
A
#
# COMPACT_ATOMS: atom_id res chain seq x y z
N MET A 1 -7.53 8.62 -13.66
CA MET A 1 -7.52 8.02 -12.31
C MET A 1 -7.62 6.52 -12.44
N PRO A 2 -6.88 5.72 -11.67
CA PRO A 2 -7.04 4.27 -11.64
C PRO A 2 -8.49 3.93 -11.26
N ASN A 3 -9.09 2.97 -11.96
CA ASN A 3 -10.43 2.51 -11.60
C ASN A 3 -10.34 1.45 -10.50
N TYR A 4 -10.44 1.89 -9.25
CA TYR A 4 -10.37 1.01 -8.07
C TYR A 4 -11.59 0.10 -7.90
N SER A 5 -12.69 0.33 -8.63
CA SER A 5 -13.88 -0.55 -8.57
C SER A 5 -13.57 -1.95 -9.07
N LYS A 6 -12.51 -2.12 -9.87
CA LYS A 6 -12.07 -3.40 -10.43
C LYS A 6 -11.11 -4.16 -9.51
N LEU A 7 -10.66 -3.56 -8.40
CA LEU A 7 -9.75 -4.26 -7.48
C LEU A 7 -10.40 -5.50 -6.87
N HIS A 8 -11.71 -5.46 -6.59
CA HIS A 8 -12.45 -6.65 -6.14
C HIS A 8 -12.33 -7.82 -7.13
N ASP A 9 -12.31 -7.55 -8.44
CA ASP A 9 -12.19 -8.58 -9.47
C ASP A 9 -10.77 -9.19 -9.53
N LEU A 10 -9.78 -8.49 -8.96
CA LEU A 10 -8.38 -8.91 -8.95
C LEU A 10 -8.00 -9.72 -7.72
N ILE A 11 -8.95 -10.06 -6.84
CA ILE A 11 -8.68 -10.93 -5.70
C ILE A 11 -8.07 -12.26 -6.21
N SER A 12 -7.10 -12.77 -5.46
CA SER A 12 -6.25 -13.92 -5.80
C SER A 12 -5.30 -13.73 -7.00
N HIS A 13 -5.25 -12.55 -7.62
CA HIS A 13 -4.27 -12.24 -8.67
C HIS A 13 -3.01 -11.62 -8.10
N ARG A 14 -1.86 -11.91 -8.73
CA ARG A 14 -0.62 -11.18 -8.44
C ARG A 14 -0.68 -9.81 -9.10
N VAL A 15 -0.62 -8.76 -8.29
CA VAL A 15 -0.70 -7.37 -8.73
C VAL A 15 0.62 -6.64 -8.53
N ASN A 16 0.81 -5.57 -9.30
CA ASN A 16 1.90 -4.62 -9.12
C ASN A 16 1.27 -3.23 -8.91
N ILE A 17 1.56 -2.63 -7.76
CA ILE A 17 1.12 -1.29 -7.39
C ILE A 17 2.33 -0.37 -7.51
N GLU A 18 2.29 0.57 -8.46
CA GLU A 18 3.37 1.50 -8.73
C GLU A 18 3.01 2.90 -8.21
N TYR A 19 3.96 3.52 -7.51
CA TYR A 19 3.85 4.86 -6.98
C TYR A 19 4.62 5.86 -7.87
N ASP A 20 4.23 7.13 -7.82
CA ASP A 20 4.88 8.22 -8.55
C ASP A 20 6.36 8.43 -8.19
N THR A 21 6.75 8.06 -6.95
CA THR A 21 8.14 7.99 -6.50
C THR A 21 8.99 6.95 -7.25
N GLY A 22 8.37 6.08 -8.05
CA GLY A 22 8.96 4.93 -8.72
C GLY A 22 9.07 3.69 -7.83
N ALA A 23 8.72 3.78 -6.55
CA ALA A 23 8.58 2.60 -5.70
C ALA A 23 7.41 1.73 -6.19
N ARG A 24 7.48 0.43 -5.94
CA ARG A 24 6.41 -0.50 -6.28
C ARG A 24 6.23 -1.60 -5.25
N ILE A 25 5.01 -2.10 -5.13
CA ILE A 25 4.67 -3.24 -4.29
C ILE A 25 4.09 -4.33 -5.17
N THR A 26 4.66 -5.53 -5.08
CA THR A 26 4.14 -6.71 -5.78
C THR A 26 3.66 -7.74 -4.78
N GLY A 27 2.51 -8.37 -5.00
CA GLY A 27 1.97 -9.42 -4.13
C GLY A 27 0.66 -9.96 -4.68
N TYR A 28 0.06 -10.95 -4.01
CA TYR A 28 -1.28 -11.43 -4.35
C TYR A 28 -2.33 -10.59 -3.63
N LEU A 29 -3.33 -10.09 -4.35
CA LEU A 29 -4.43 -9.37 -3.72
C LEU A 29 -5.29 -10.35 -2.93
N ALA A 30 -5.19 -10.31 -1.60
CA ALA A 30 -5.88 -11.23 -0.71
C ALA A 30 -7.32 -10.77 -0.41
N SER A 31 -7.51 -9.47 -0.15
CA SER A 31 -8.83 -8.87 0.07
C SER A 31 -8.83 -7.36 -0.17
N CYS A 32 -10.03 -6.78 -0.23
CA CYS A 32 -10.26 -5.34 -0.28
C CYS A 32 -11.15 -4.92 0.89
N GLN A 33 -10.96 -3.70 1.36
CA GLN A 33 -11.73 -3.09 2.45
C GLN A 33 -12.31 -1.74 1.98
N PRO A 34 -13.63 -1.50 2.13
CA PRO A 34 -14.66 -2.45 2.53
C PRO A 34 -14.77 -3.66 1.57
N SER A 35 -15.41 -4.75 2.01
CA SER A 35 -15.53 -5.99 1.23
C SER A 35 -16.39 -5.86 -0.04
N SER A 36 -17.14 -4.76 -0.17
CA SER A 36 -17.87 -4.38 -1.37
C SER A 36 -17.95 -2.87 -1.49
N GLY A 37 -18.03 -2.36 -2.71
CA GLY A 37 -18.13 -0.93 -3.00
C GLY A 37 -16.78 -0.30 -3.35
N PRO A 38 -16.59 1.02 -3.10
CA PRO A 38 -15.33 1.69 -3.34
C PRO A 38 -14.23 1.14 -2.44
N VAL A 39 -13.14 0.64 -3.02
CA VAL A 39 -11.99 0.12 -2.27
C VAL A 39 -11.20 1.26 -1.64
N GLU A 40 -11.03 1.21 -0.33
CA GLU A 40 -10.22 2.15 0.46
C GLU A 40 -8.86 1.54 0.80
N PHE A 41 -8.83 0.25 1.14
CA PHE A 41 -7.60 -0.50 1.41
C PHE A 41 -7.57 -1.83 0.67
N ALA A 42 -6.36 -2.25 0.30
CA ALA A 42 -6.08 -3.54 -0.29
C ALA A 42 -5.12 -4.31 0.62
N VAL A 43 -5.42 -5.58 0.86
CA VAL A 43 -4.54 -6.49 1.61
C VAL A 43 -3.83 -7.37 0.62
N LEU A 44 -2.49 -7.37 0.66
CA LEU A 44 -1.64 -8.20 -0.17
C LEU A 44 -1.03 -9.33 0.65
N SER A 45 -0.98 -10.54 0.10
CA SER A 45 -0.15 -11.63 0.63
C SER A 45 1.11 -11.83 -0.22
N ASP A 46 2.18 -12.36 0.39
CA ASP A 46 3.50 -12.52 -0.25
C ASP A 46 3.98 -11.20 -0.90
N ALA A 47 3.87 -10.10 -0.15
CA ALA A 47 4.16 -8.77 -0.61
C ALA A 47 5.66 -8.48 -0.61
N ARG A 48 6.16 -7.87 -1.69
CA ARG A 48 7.53 -7.37 -1.82
C ARG A 48 7.49 -5.87 -2.05
N LEU A 49 8.19 -5.12 -1.21
CA LEU A 49 8.39 -3.69 -1.36
C LEU A 49 9.67 -3.47 -2.16
N ILE A 50 9.57 -2.78 -3.28
CA ILE A 50 10.66 -2.58 -4.22
C ILE A 50 10.87 -1.07 -4.39
N ASP A 51 12.11 -0.63 -4.23
CA ASP A 51 12.45 0.78 -4.43
C ASP A 51 12.48 1.19 -5.90
N SER A 52 12.64 2.49 -6.17
CA SER A 52 12.73 3.04 -7.52
C SER A 52 13.94 2.58 -8.33
N LYS A 53 14.89 1.88 -7.71
CA LYS A 53 16.05 1.25 -8.36
C LYS A 53 15.82 -0.25 -8.61
N GLY A 54 14.63 -0.77 -8.31
CA GLY A 54 14.29 -2.17 -8.49
C GLY A 54 14.79 -3.10 -7.39
N ARG A 55 15.30 -2.58 -6.27
CA ARG A 55 15.80 -3.40 -5.16
C ARG A 55 14.67 -3.77 -4.22
N VAL A 56 14.58 -5.05 -3.85
CA VAL A 56 13.65 -5.50 -2.80
C VAL A 56 14.15 -4.97 -1.46
N LEU A 57 13.38 -4.08 -0.86
CA LEU A 57 13.68 -3.53 0.47
C LEU A 57 13.19 -4.45 1.58
N ARG A 58 12.03 -5.08 1.36
CA ARG A 58 11.36 -5.90 2.36
C ARG A 58 10.41 -6.88 1.71
N GLU A 59 10.29 -8.05 2.33
CA GLU A 59 9.20 -8.99 2.10
C GLU A 59 8.26 -8.98 3.32
N ALA A 60 6.97 -9.17 3.07
CA ALA A 60 5.95 -9.24 4.10
C ALA A 60 4.94 -10.32 3.73
N ALA A 61 4.66 -11.23 4.67
CA ALA A 61 3.67 -12.29 4.45
C ALA A 61 2.28 -11.70 4.17
N GLU A 62 1.95 -10.59 4.83
CA GLU A 62 0.75 -9.81 4.63
C GLU A 62 1.07 -8.30 4.73
N LEU A 63 0.46 -7.49 3.86
CA LEU A 63 0.65 -6.05 3.82
C LEU A 63 -0.65 -5.36 3.41
N THR A 64 -1.18 -4.51 4.30
CA THR A 64 -2.29 -3.61 3.98
C THR A 64 -1.75 -2.32 3.39
N VAL A 65 -2.34 -1.88 2.27
CA VAL A 65 -1.97 -0.64 1.59
C VAL A 65 -3.21 0.17 1.23
N CYS A 66 -3.06 1.49 1.18
CA CYS A 66 -4.00 2.36 0.49
C CYS A 66 -3.58 2.41 -1.01
N PRO A 67 -4.45 2.01 -1.95
CA PRO A 67 -4.13 2.05 -3.39
C PRO A 67 -4.23 3.47 -3.97
N ASN A 68 -4.63 4.45 -3.16
CA ASN A 68 -4.82 5.84 -3.58
C ASN A 68 -3.62 6.73 -3.23
N VAL A 69 -3.57 7.93 -3.82
CA VAL A 69 -2.52 8.93 -3.62
C VAL A 69 -2.69 9.61 -2.26
N LEU A 70 -1.57 9.84 -1.56
CA LEU A 70 -1.55 10.63 -0.32
C LEU A 70 -1.96 12.09 -0.62
N THR A 71 -3.03 12.58 0.01
CA THR A 71 -3.59 13.91 -0.27
C THR A 71 -3.17 14.98 0.73
N SER A 72 -2.87 14.62 1.97
CA SER A 72 -2.44 15.55 3.02
C SER A 72 -1.63 14.85 4.11
N ILE A 73 -0.79 15.62 4.80
CA ILE A 73 -0.09 15.19 6.02
C ILE A 73 -0.40 16.23 7.09
N SER A 74 -0.93 15.77 8.23
CA SER A 74 -1.12 16.57 9.44
C SER A 74 -0.48 15.87 10.63
N LEU A 75 0.04 16.64 11.58
CA LEU A 75 0.57 16.11 12.84
C LEU A 75 -0.58 16.04 13.85
N GLU A 76 -0.87 14.85 14.37
CA GLU A 76 -1.81 14.67 15.49
C GLU A 76 -1.10 14.87 16.84
N GLU A 77 0.18 14.51 16.92
CA GLU A 77 1.01 14.66 18.10
C GLU A 77 2.40 15.22 17.73
N GLY A 78 2.98 16.00 18.65
CA GLY A 78 4.35 16.50 18.52
C GLY A 78 5.39 15.42 18.86
N PRO A 79 6.69 15.70 18.67
CA PRO A 79 7.75 14.75 18.97
C PRO A 79 7.69 14.31 20.45
N SER A 80 7.36 13.04 20.70
CA SER A 80 7.51 12.42 22.01
C SER A 80 8.97 11.98 22.16
N GLY A 81 9.77 12.84 22.80
CA GLY A 81 11.16 12.53 23.13
C GLY A 81 12.16 13.53 22.56
N ARG A 82 12.27 14.67 23.23
CA ARG A 82 13.53 15.40 23.30
C ARG A 82 13.74 15.77 24.76
N ASP A 83 14.18 14.80 25.56
CA ASP A 83 14.98 15.12 26.74
C ASP A 83 16.26 15.78 26.22
N LEU A 84 16.21 17.11 26.13
CA LEU A 84 17.37 17.94 25.92
C LEU A 84 18.23 17.79 27.18
N ARG A 85 19.30 17.02 27.08
CA ARG A 85 20.43 17.16 28.01
C ARG A 85 21.12 18.49 27.77
#